data_AF-A0A6G0WLX7-F1
#
_entry.id   AF-A0A6G0WLX7-F1
#
_cell.length_a   1.000
_cell.length_b   1.000
_cell.length_c   1.000
_cell.angle_alpha   90.00
_cell.angle_beta   90.00
_cell.angle_gamma   90.00
#
_symmetry.space_group_name_H-M   'P 1'
#
loop_
_entity.id
_entity.type
_entity.pdbx_description
1 polymer ?
#
loop_
_entity_poly.entity_id
_entity_poly.type
_entity_poly.pdbx_seq_one_letter_code
_entity_poly.pdbx_strand_id
1 'polypeptide(L)'
;MDPAAINELLYVSSDDESFNEYDDSSDEYFPGDTEEPEVSDDSNVSSDSEDDIISDDWETNRNEEPQFIPFTGDPGLLSHVPDDEPYSLTPKSNLSTWHNTDVVELKKFFGLNILMGYLKFPTLRTYWSHNGIDYHPIFGKTMSRHRYESILRCLCFYQPNLVDHSDRLHKISNVTNHIINNIRTMYYPNENLSLDESILLWRGRLSFRQYIPSKAHKYGIKFYELCTKDGFILNILIYKVKGTDEDSRGVTFGIVAKLMEPYLGKGHTVYMDNFFNSVPLAQFLFENQTMVGKSEVAHVQKGNIHVIKYNDKRDVCMISTKQKLDFIEVTDKFRRNKLKPNIIVDYNNNMSGIDRADQMISYYPTPRKCLR
;
A
#
# COMPACT_ATOMS: atom_id res chain seq x y z
N MET A 1 4.28 -33.22 -12.29
CA MET A 1 5.70 -32.79 -12.23
C MET A 1 6.49 -33.93 -11.63
N ASP A 2 7.75 -34.03 -12.03
CA ASP A 2 8.73 -34.93 -11.42
C ASP A 2 9.03 -34.47 -9.97
N PRO A 3 9.12 -35.37 -8.97
CA PRO A 3 9.66 -35.03 -7.65
C PRO A 3 11.02 -34.31 -7.69
N ALA A 4 11.88 -34.58 -8.68
CA ALA A 4 13.16 -33.89 -8.86
C ALA A 4 12.99 -32.37 -9.05
N ALA A 5 12.07 -31.96 -9.93
CA ALA A 5 11.78 -30.54 -10.20
C ALA A 5 11.16 -29.79 -9.00
N ILE A 6 10.70 -30.52 -7.98
CA ILE A 6 10.16 -29.94 -6.74
C ILE A 6 11.24 -29.89 -5.65
N ASN A 7 12.27 -30.75 -5.73
CA ASN A 7 13.51 -30.54 -4.98
C ASN A 7 14.31 -29.35 -5.51
N GLU A 8 14.37 -29.11 -6.83
CA GLU A 8 15.01 -27.90 -7.38
C GLU A 8 14.42 -26.62 -6.75
N LEU A 9 13.09 -26.49 -6.67
CA LEU A 9 12.40 -25.37 -6.00
C LEU A 9 12.73 -25.20 -4.49
N LEU A 10 13.41 -26.15 -3.86
CA LEU A 10 13.89 -26.09 -2.48
C LEU A 10 15.42 -25.92 -2.37
N TYR A 11 16.12 -25.85 -3.50
CA TYR A 11 17.58 -25.80 -3.63
C TYR A 11 18.09 -24.83 -4.71
N VAL A 12 17.23 -24.03 -5.38
CA VAL A 12 17.66 -22.92 -6.26
C VAL A 12 18.54 -21.97 -5.45
N SER A 13 19.85 -22.02 -5.72
CA SER A 13 20.78 -20.94 -5.41
C SER A 13 20.42 -19.71 -6.23
N SER A 14 20.75 -18.52 -5.72
CA SER A 14 20.77 -17.30 -6.52
C SER A 14 21.61 -17.52 -7.78
N ASP A 15 20.98 -17.48 -8.96
CA ASP A 15 21.51 -17.16 -10.29
C ASP A 15 20.53 -17.67 -11.36
N ASP A 16 19.51 -16.87 -11.74
CA ASP A 16 18.77 -17.06 -13.00
C ASP A 16 18.01 -15.78 -13.40
N GLU A 17 18.62 -14.94 -14.26
CA GLU A 17 17.96 -13.76 -14.84
C GLU A 17 17.14 -14.14 -16.07
N SER A 18 15.81 -14.01 -16.02
CA SER A 18 14.97 -13.96 -17.24
C SER A 18 13.58 -13.36 -17.02
N PHE A 19 13.50 -12.09 -16.60
CA PHE A 19 12.23 -11.36 -16.62
C PHE A 19 11.97 -10.72 -18.00
N ASN A 20 11.28 -11.44 -18.88
CA ASN A 20 10.85 -10.90 -20.18
C ASN A 20 9.78 -9.81 -19.99
N GLU A 21 10.19 -8.55 -19.96
CA GLU A 21 9.28 -7.44 -20.20
C GLU A 21 8.80 -7.49 -21.67
N TYR A 22 7.48 -7.42 -21.86
CA TYR A 22 6.90 -7.16 -23.18
C TYR A 22 7.01 -5.66 -23.47
N ASP A 23 8.18 -5.24 -23.96
CA ASP A 23 8.36 -3.93 -24.56
C ASP A 23 7.63 -3.85 -25.91
N ASP A 24 6.84 -2.79 -26.06
CA ASP A 24 6.22 -2.34 -27.32
C ASP A 24 6.17 -0.80 -27.27
N SER A 25 7.35 -0.20 -27.15
CA SER A 25 7.54 1.26 -27.11
C SER A 25 8.42 1.76 -28.26
N SER A 26 7.87 1.71 -29.48
CA SER A 26 8.37 2.55 -30.57
C SER A 26 8.24 4.03 -30.20
N ASP A 27 9.37 4.72 -29.99
CA ASP A 27 9.83 5.73 -30.97
C ASP A 27 11.15 6.43 -30.58
N GLU A 28 12.08 6.43 -31.55
CA GLU A 28 13.15 7.40 -31.84
C GLU A 28 14.24 7.76 -30.78
N TYR A 29 15.40 7.13 -31.00
CA TYR A 29 16.74 7.37 -30.46
C TYR A 29 17.38 8.70 -30.91
N PHE A 30 18.14 9.38 -30.03
CA PHE A 30 19.38 10.11 -30.36
C PHE A 30 20.35 10.13 -29.16
N PRO A 31 21.68 10.15 -29.36
CA PRO A 31 22.68 9.80 -28.33
C PRO A 31 23.37 10.99 -27.64
N GLY A 32 24.12 10.70 -26.56
CA GLY A 32 24.98 11.67 -25.87
C GLY A 32 25.91 11.04 -24.82
N ASP A 33 27.04 10.52 -25.31
CA ASP A 33 28.37 10.34 -24.68
C ASP A 33 28.58 9.70 -23.29
N THR A 34 29.71 8.99 -23.22
CA THR A 34 30.25 8.19 -22.10
C THR A 34 30.99 9.01 -21.06
N GLU A 35 31.03 8.53 -19.81
CA GLU A 35 32.29 8.25 -19.08
C GLU A 35 32.03 7.38 -17.83
N GLU A 36 32.89 6.39 -17.59
CA GLU A 36 32.98 5.64 -16.32
C GLU A 36 34.02 6.31 -15.39
N PRO A 37 34.04 5.99 -14.09
CA PRO A 37 35.22 5.24 -13.65
C PRO A 37 34.98 4.17 -12.56
N GLU A 38 35.62 3.02 -12.80
CA GLU A 38 36.40 2.13 -11.93
C GLU A 38 36.12 1.95 -10.41
N VAL A 39 36.33 0.71 -9.98
CA VAL A 39 36.23 0.15 -8.63
C VAL A 39 37.50 0.45 -7.79
N SER A 40 37.36 0.49 -6.46
CA SER A 40 38.46 0.12 -5.55
C SER A 40 37.97 -0.66 -4.32
N ASP A 41 38.63 -1.79 -4.05
CA ASP A 41 38.57 -2.56 -2.80
C ASP A 41 39.21 -1.74 -1.62
N ASP A 42 39.23 -2.11 -0.34
CA ASP A 42 39.34 -3.45 0.27
C ASP A 42 39.09 -3.43 1.81
N SER A 43 38.99 -4.62 2.42
CA SER A 43 39.40 -4.98 3.80
C SER A 43 38.52 -4.69 5.06
N ASN A 44 37.74 -5.73 5.43
CA ASN A 44 37.83 -6.53 6.67
C ASN A 44 37.59 -6.02 8.13
N VAL A 45 36.62 -6.72 8.78
CA VAL A 45 36.70 -7.44 10.09
C VAL A 45 36.60 -6.69 11.44
N SER A 46 35.49 -6.93 12.16
CA SER A 46 35.36 -7.42 13.57
C SER A 46 33.86 -7.37 13.96
N SER A 47 33.14 -8.42 14.37
CA SER A 47 33.28 -9.49 15.39
C SER A 47 32.65 -9.14 16.75
N ASP A 48 31.62 -9.92 17.10
CA ASP A 48 31.09 -10.25 18.43
C ASP A 48 30.39 -9.16 19.29
N SER A 49 29.06 -9.23 19.37
CA SER A 49 28.38 -9.64 20.62
C SER A 49 26.89 -9.99 20.41
N GLU A 50 26.41 -11.06 21.03
CA GLU A 50 24.99 -11.39 21.21
C GLU A 50 24.51 -10.79 22.54
N ASP A 51 23.35 -10.14 22.58
CA ASP A 51 22.64 -9.80 23.82
C ASP A 51 21.13 -9.64 23.55
N ASP A 52 20.29 -10.41 24.27
CA ASP A 52 18.84 -10.40 24.12
C ASP A 52 18.21 -9.13 24.76
N ILE A 53 17.53 -8.31 23.97
CA ILE A 53 16.68 -7.22 24.48
C ILE A 53 15.23 -7.42 24.04
N ILE A 54 14.46 -8.12 24.88
CA ILE A 54 13.00 -8.13 24.83
C ILE A 54 12.50 -6.81 25.45
N SER A 55 12.10 -5.84 24.63
CA SER A 55 11.50 -4.59 25.10
C SER A 55 9.96 -4.66 25.03
N ASP A 56 9.33 -4.75 26.21
CA ASP A 56 7.87 -4.65 26.41
C ASP A 56 7.36 -3.19 26.26
N ASP A 57 7.82 -2.47 25.22
CA ASP A 57 7.69 -1.01 25.09
C ASP A 57 6.32 -0.53 24.53
N TRP A 58 5.24 -1.27 24.82
CA TRP A 58 3.90 -1.03 24.27
C TRP A 58 3.04 -0.04 25.09
N GLU A 59 3.53 0.40 26.25
CA GLU A 59 2.81 1.29 27.18
C GLU A 59 3.27 2.76 27.13
N THR A 60 4.51 3.03 26.70
CA THR A 60 5.22 4.28 27.01
C THR A 60 4.86 5.47 26.13
N ASN A 61 4.51 5.25 24.85
CA ASN A 61 4.51 6.30 23.83
C ASN A 61 3.11 6.69 23.29
N ARG A 62 2.19 7.07 24.18
CA ARG A 62 0.78 7.38 23.83
C ARG A 62 0.39 8.88 23.84
N ASN A 63 1.29 9.80 24.23
CA ASN A 63 0.91 11.16 24.64
C ASN A 63 1.64 12.34 23.97
N GLU A 64 2.59 12.12 23.05
CA GLU A 64 3.13 13.24 22.27
C GLU A 64 2.18 13.59 21.10
N GLU A 65 1.60 14.79 21.11
CA GLU A 65 0.95 15.30 19.90
C GLU A 65 2.01 15.45 18.79
N PRO A 66 1.76 14.90 17.59
CA PRO A 66 2.74 14.92 16.51
C PRO A 66 3.05 16.36 16.10
N GLN A 67 4.33 16.68 15.92
CA GLN A 67 4.73 17.97 15.34
C GLN A 67 4.37 18.02 13.85
N PHE A 68 3.12 18.38 13.58
CA PHE A 68 2.69 18.73 12.23
C PHE A 68 3.54 19.88 11.71
N ILE A 69 4.07 19.73 10.49
CA ILE A 69 4.47 20.89 9.67
C ILE A 69 3.26 21.84 9.67
N PRO A 70 3.39 23.10 10.11
CA PRO A 70 2.26 24.01 10.20
C PRO A 70 1.58 24.12 8.84
N PHE A 71 0.32 23.67 8.74
CA PHE A 71 -0.46 23.81 7.53
C PHE A 71 -0.85 25.27 7.37
N THR A 72 0.05 26.05 6.77
CA THR A 72 -0.19 27.44 6.39
C THR A 72 -1.36 27.55 5.40
N GLY A 73 -1.61 26.49 4.63
CA GLY A 73 -2.46 26.53 3.45
C GLY A 73 -1.86 27.38 2.31
N ASP A 74 -0.64 27.89 2.47
CA ASP A 74 0.06 28.65 1.44
C ASP A 74 0.33 27.73 0.23
N PRO A 75 -0.23 28.03 -0.96
CA PRO A 75 0.00 27.24 -2.15
C PRO A 75 1.41 27.42 -2.76
N GLY A 76 2.31 28.15 -2.11
CA GLY A 76 3.64 28.51 -2.61
C GLY A 76 3.62 29.55 -3.72
N LEU A 77 2.48 30.20 -3.95
CA LEU A 77 2.28 31.12 -5.08
C LEU A 77 2.84 32.53 -4.82
N LEU A 78 3.25 32.82 -3.59
CA LEU A 78 3.80 34.13 -3.18
C LEU A 78 5.23 34.01 -2.59
N SER A 79 5.68 32.80 -2.24
CA SER A 79 6.98 32.54 -1.59
C SER A 79 8.13 32.22 -2.57
N HIS A 80 7.82 32.09 -3.86
CA HIS A 80 8.76 31.67 -4.91
C HIS A 80 8.86 32.68 -6.07
N VAL A 81 8.47 33.93 -5.82
CA VAL A 81 8.58 35.04 -6.78
C VAL A 81 9.89 35.77 -6.48
N PRO A 82 10.88 35.79 -7.39
CA PRO A 82 11.99 36.74 -7.32
C PRO A 82 11.44 38.16 -7.43
N ASP A 83 12.03 39.12 -6.72
CA ASP A 83 11.51 40.49 -6.61
C ASP A 83 11.29 41.21 -7.97
N ASP A 84 11.94 40.73 -9.04
CA ASP A 84 11.93 41.33 -10.38
C ASP A 84 10.75 40.94 -11.31
N GLU A 85 10.00 39.85 -11.06
CA GLU A 85 8.82 39.49 -11.90
C GLU A 85 7.56 39.10 -11.09
N PRO A 86 6.67 40.06 -10.76
CA PRO A 86 5.42 39.77 -10.07
C PRO A 86 4.39 39.12 -11.01
N TYR A 87 4.27 37.78 -10.94
CA TYR A 87 3.12 37.01 -11.42
C TYR A 87 1.85 37.33 -10.60
N SER A 88 1.37 38.56 -10.73
CA SER A 88 0.20 39.06 -10.00
C SER A 88 -1.05 38.23 -10.31
N LEU A 89 -1.67 37.69 -9.26
CA LEU A 89 -2.96 37.01 -9.38
C LEU A 89 -3.98 37.99 -9.95
N THR A 90 -4.62 37.62 -11.07
CA THR A 90 -5.62 38.50 -11.69
C THR A 90 -6.70 38.87 -10.67
N PRO A 91 -7.19 40.13 -10.60
CA PRO A 91 -8.09 40.56 -9.52
C PRO A 91 -9.37 39.73 -9.37
N LYS A 92 -9.83 39.10 -10.47
CA LYS A 92 -11.00 38.22 -10.54
C LYS A 92 -10.71 36.74 -10.18
N SER A 93 -9.48 36.39 -9.82
CA SER A 93 -9.09 35.05 -9.39
C SER A 93 -9.72 34.71 -8.04
N ASN A 94 -10.24 33.49 -7.87
CA ASN A 94 -10.67 32.99 -6.53
C ASN A 94 -9.53 33.02 -5.49
N LEU A 95 -8.27 33.16 -5.92
CA LEU A 95 -7.10 33.24 -5.04
C LEU A 95 -6.69 34.67 -4.68
N SER A 96 -7.27 35.72 -5.27
CA SER A 96 -6.99 37.12 -4.86
C SER A 96 -7.56 37.45 -3.48
N THR A 97 -8.47 36.62 -2.97
CA THR A 97 -9.03 36.67 -1.61
C THR A 97 -8.55 35.50 -0.72
N TRP A 98 -7.40 34.90 -1.08
CA TRP A 98 -6.80 33.85 -0.27
C TRP A 98 -6.41 34.37 1.12
N HIS A 99 -6.68 33.53 2.12
CA HIS A 99 -6.20 33.67 3.49
C HIS A 99 -5.85 32.28 4.00
N ASN A 100 -4.90 32.20 4.92
CA ASN A 100 -4.45 30.94 5.50
C ASN A 100 -5.61 30.24 6.24
N THR A 101 -5.59 28.91 6.20
CA THR A 101 -6.61 28.04 6.82
C THR A 101 -6.27 27.75 8.28
N ASP A 102 -7.26 27.47 9.10
CA ASP A 102 -7.07 26.93 10.46
C ASP A 102 -7.50 25.45 10.58
N VAL A 103 -7.23 24.84 11.74
CA VAL A 103 -7.55 23.44 12.05
C VAL A 103 -9.07 23.17 12.05
N VAL A 104 -9.90 24.14 12.43
CA VAL A 104 -11.37 24.05 12.41
C VAL A 104 -11.88 24.10 10.97
N GLU A 105 -11.28 24.92 10.12
CA GLU A 105 -11.59 24.99 8.70
C GLU A 105 -11.17 23.72 7.94
N LEU A 106 -10.00 23.16 8.24
CA LEU A 106 -9.61 21.84 7.73
C LEU A 106 -10.56 20.74 8.19
N LYS A 107 -10.94 20.71 9.48
CA LYS A 107 -11.94 19.75 10.00
C LYS A 107 -13.29 19.88 9.27
N LYS A 108 -13.73 21.11 8.94
CA LYS A 108 -14.90 21.35 8.08
C LYS A 108 -14.68 20.83 6.65
N PHE A 109 -13.53 21.11 6.03
CA PHE A 109 -13.21 20.66 4.67
C PHE A 109 -13.20 19.13 4.55
N PHE A 110 -12.49 18.42 5.44
CA PHE A 110 -12.47 16.96 5.45
C PHE A 110 -13.84 16.36 5.81
N GLY A 111 -14.56 16.94 6.78
CA GLY A 111 -15.93 16.53 7.11
C GLY A 111 -16.89 16.64 5.92
N LEU A 112 -16.75 17.68 5.08
CA LEU A 112 -17.50 17.77 3.82
C LEU A 112 -17.07 16.67 2.83
N ASN A 113 -15.77 16.41 2.63
CA ASN A 113 -15.30 15.33 1.74
C ASN A 113 -15.86 13.95 2.16
N ILE A 114 -15.87 13.64 3.46
CA ILE A 114 -16.47 12.41 4.00
C ILE A 114 -17.98 12.38 3.71
N LEU A 115 -18.69 13.49 3.96
CA LEU A 115 -20.13 13.59 3.65
C LEU A 115 -20.43 13.43 2.15
N MET A 116 -19.53 13.86 1.26
CA MET A 116 -19.66 13.62 -0.19
C MET A 116 -19.49 12.12 -0.55
N GLY A 117 -18.85 11.31 0.29
CA GLY A 117 -18.85 9.85 0.14
C GLY A 117 -20.25 9.24 0.32
N TYR A 118 -21.07 9.85 1.19
CA TYR A 118 -22.46 9.46 1.48
C TYR A 118 -23.47 10.12 0.51
N LEU A 119 -23.52 11.46 0.46
CA LEU A 119 -24.35 12.22 -0.47
C LEU A 119 -23.61 12.43 -1.80
N LYS A 120 -24.01 11.74 -2.87
CA LYS A 120 -23.34 11.79 -4.17
C LYS A 120 -24.14 12.61 -5.20
N PHE A 121 -23.79 13.88 -5.38
CA PHE A 121 -24.32 14.70 -6.49
C PHE A 121 -23.42 14.66 -7.75
N PRO A 122 -23.96 14.88 -8.97
CA PRO A 122 -23.24 14.68 -10.23
C PRO A 122 -22.01 15.58 -10.47
N THR A 123 -21.97 16.78 -9.88
CA THR A 123 -20.83 17.69 -10.01
C THR A 123 -20.50 18.33 -8.66
N LEU A 124 -19.24 18.74 -8.45
CA LEU A 124 -18.82 19.44 -7.23
C LEU A 124 -19.63 20.72 -6.97
N ARG A 125 -20.12 21.39 -8.02
CA ARG A 125 -20.90 22.62 -7.88
C ARG A 125 -22.34 22.36 -7.43
N THR A 126 -22.87 21.18 -7.68
CA THR A 126 -24.24 20.76 -7.30
C THR A 126 -24.42 20.72 -5.78
N TYR A 127 -23.37 20.43 -5.01
CA TYR A 127 -23.39 20.45 -3.53
C TYR A 127 -23.73 21.83 -2.93
N TRP A 128 -23.56 22.92 -3.70
CA TRP A 128 -23.97 24.28 -3.33
C TRP A 128 -25.12 24.82 -4.21
N SER A 129 -25.86 23.93 -4.86
CA SER A 129 -27.07 24.25 -5.63
C SER A 129 -28.18 24.78 -4.71
N HIS A 130 -29.01 25.67 -5.24
CA HIS A 130 -30.24 26.13 -4.60
C HIS A 130 -31.50 25.59 -5.31
N ASN A 131 -31.33 24.68 -6.28
CA ASN A 131 -32.43 23.96 -6.92
C ASN A 131 -33.04 22.97 -5.92
N GLY A 132 -34.36 22.93 -5.78
CA GLY A 132 -35.03 22.09 -4.75
C GLY A 132 -34.76 20.58 -4.82
N ILE A 133 -34.26 20.07 -5.94
CA ILE A 133 -33.86 18.65 -6.12
C ILE A 133 -32.47 18.39 -5.50
N ASP A 134 -31.57 19.37 -5.57
CA ASP A 134 -30.16 19.25 -5.16
C ASP A 134 -29.87 19.95 -3.80
N TYR A 135 -30.80 20.77 -3.32
CA TYR A 135 -30.55 21.68 -2.20
C TYR A 135 -30.34 20.93 -0.87
N HIS A 136 -29.08 20.84 -0.46
CA HIS A 136 -28.71 20.30 0.84
C HIS A 136 -27.97 21.36 1.67
N PRO A 137 -28.63 22.02 2.65
CA PRO A 137 -28.13 23.26 3.25
C PRO A 137 -26.80 23.14 4.00
N ILE A 138 -26.40 21.94 4.41
CA ILE A 138 -25.19 21.74 5.23
C ILE A 138 -23.91 22.20 4.51
N PHE A 139 -23.80 22.00 3.19
CA PHE A 139 -22.57 22.34 2.46
C PHE A 139 -22.33 23.85 2.49
N GLY A 140 -23.33 24.65 2.11
CA GLY A 140 -23.27 26.11 2.15
C GLY A 140 -23.20 26.70 3.56
N LYS A 141 -23.80 26.05 4.57
CA LYS A 141 -23.70 26.47 5.98
C LYS A 141 -22.33 26.16 6.60
N THR A 142 -21.65 25.08 6.17
CA THR A 142 -20.35 24.67 6.69
C THR A 142 -19.19 25.43 6.04
N MET A 143 -19.23 25.65 4.72
CA MET A 143 -18.16 26.32 3.96
C MET A 143 -18.71 26.89 2.64
N SER A 144 -18.24 28.06 2.20
CA SER A 144 -18.64 28.58 0.89
C SER A 144 -18.00 27.76 -0.25
N ARG A 145 -18.71 27.59 -1.37
CA ARG A 145 -18.18 26.89 -2.56
C ARG A 145 -16.83 27.43 -2.99
N HIS A 146 -16.64 28.75 -2.97
CA HIS A 146 -15.40 29.40 -3.41
C HIS A 146 -14.24 29.12 -2.46
N ARG A 147 -14.48 29.06 -1.14
CA ARG A 147 -13.46 28.66 -0.17
C ARG A 147 -13.10 27.18 -0.31
N TYR A 148 -14.09 26.30 -0.51
CA TYR A 148 -13.87 24.88 -0.79
C TYR A 148 -13.09 24.65 -2.09
N GLU A 149 -13.51 25.27 -3.22
CA GLU A 149 -12.80 25.18 -4.51
C GLU A 149 -11.36 25.72 -4.40
N SER A 150 -11.10 26.70 -3.53
CA SER A 150 -9.74 27.23 -3.30
C SER A 150 -8.89 26.30 -2.42
N ILE A 151 -9.41 25.81 -1.28
CA ILE A 151 -8.69 24.85 -0.43
C ILE A 151 -8.36 23.58 -1.22
N LEU A 152 -9.32 23.04 -1.98
CA LEU A 152 -9.11 21.86 -2.83
C LEU A 152 -7.99 22.07 -3.88
N ARG A 153 -7.78 23.29 -4.36
CA ARG A 153 -6.72 23.64 -5.32
C ARG A 153 -5.34 23.79 -4.66
N CYS A 154 -5.33 24.22 -3.40
CA CYS A 154 -4.15 24.67 -2.66
C CYS A 154 -3.65 23.68 -1.59
N LEU A 155 -4.42 22.62 -1.30
CA LEU A 155 -4.06 21.56 -0.35
C LEU A 155 -2.69 20.94 -0.67
N CYS A 156 -1.76 21.01 0.29
CA CYS A 156 -0.38 20.57 0.16
C CYS A 156 0.13 20.01 1.50
N PHE A 157 0.92 18.93 1.48
CA PHE A 157 1.43 18.28 2.70
C PHE A 157 2.96 18.26 2.81
N TYR A 158 3.65 19.09 2.03
CA TYR A 158 5.10 19.23 2.01
C TYR A 158 5.53 20.69 1.82
N GLN A 159 6.75 21.02 2.23
CA GLN A 159 7.37 22.33 2.01
C GLN A 159 8.43 22.19 0.90
N PRO A 160 8.33 22.90 -0.24
CA PRO A 160 9.20 22.66 -1.40
C PRO A 160 10.72 22.73 -1.15
N ASN A 161 11.14 23.54 -0.17
CA ASN A 161 12.54 23.81 0.15
C ASN A 161 13.16 22.88 1.21
N LEU A 162 12.37 21.96 1.80
CA LEU A 162 12.73 21.26 3.05
C LEU A 162 12.55 19.73 2.97
N VAL A 163 12.33 19.17 1.79
CA VAL A 163 12.18 17.72 1.60
C VAL A 163 13.07 17.26 0.45
N ASP A 164 13.66 16.08 0.59
CA ASP A 164 14.36 15.41 -0.50
C ASP A 164 13.39 15.11 -1.65
N HIS A 165 13.77 15.53 -2.85
CA HIS A 165 12.99 15.33 -4.08
C HIS A 165 13.24 13.97 -4.73
N SER A 166 14.20 13.17 -4.24
CA SER A 166 14.46 11.80 -4.70
C SER A 166 13.28 10.87 -4.45
N ASP A 167 12.62 10.98 -3.27
CA ASP A 167 11.41 10.22 -2.99
C ASP A 167 10.24 10.72 -3.84
N ARG A 168 9.75 9.87 -4.74
CA ARG A 168 8.54 10.12 -5.55
C ARG A 168 7.28 10.40 -4.71
N LEU A 169 7.27 10.08 -3.41
CA LEU A 169 6.17 10.32 -2.46
C LEU A 169 6.41 11.48 -1.47
N HIS A 170 7.48 12.28 -1.62
CA HIS A 170 7.79 13.41 -0.72
C HIS A 170 6.63 14.39 -0.48
N LYS A 171 5.65 14.43 -1.39
CA LYS A 171 4.46 15.30 -1.33
C LYS A 171 3.37 14.83 -0.37
N ILE A 172 3.41 13.56 0.06
CA ILE A 172 2.40 12.91 0.88
C ILE A 172 2.97 12.10 2.05
N SER A 173 4.26 11.77 2.04
CA SER A 173 4.96 10.95 3.04
C SER A 173 4.65 11.36 4.48
N ASN A 174 4.70 12.67 4.77
CA ASN A 174 4.37 13.24 6.09
C ASN A 174 2.98 12.81 6.61
N VAL A 175 1.99 12.70 5.72
CA VAL A 175 0.62 12.32 6.08
C VAL A 175 0.43 10.80 6.02
N THR A 176 0.98 10.10 5.03
CA THR A 176 0.86 8.63 4.94
C THR A 176 1.54 7.95 6.11
N ASN A 177 2.75 8.39 6.45
CA ASN A 177 3.53 7.80 7.55
C ASN A 177 2.85 8.06 8.90
N HIS A 178 2.28 9.26 9.09
CA HIS A 178 1.54 9.58 10.30
C HIS A 178 0.24 8.77 10.44
N ILE A 179 -0.53 8.60 9.35
CA ILE A 179 -1.74 7.75 9.35
C ILE A 179 -1.37 6.29 9.67
N ILE A 180 -0.33 5.75 9.02
CA ILE A 180 0.14 4.37 9.26
C ILE A 180 0.62 4.22 10.71
N ASN A 181 1.35 5.19 11.27
CA ASN A 181 1.79 5.15 12.67
C ASN A 181 0.60 5.14 13.63
N ASN A 182 -0.40 6.00 13.42
CA ASN A 182 -1.61 6.03 14.25
C ASN A 182 -2.43 4.72 14.17
N ILE A 183 -2.45 4.07 13.01
CA ILE A 183 -3.07 2.75 12.84
C ILE A 183 -2.32 1.71 13.69
N ARG A 184 -0.98 1.66 13.57
CA ARG A 184 -0.10 0.74 14.33
C ARG A 184 -0.22 0.91 15.84
N THR A 185 -0.38 2.14 16.36
CA THR A 185 -0.44 2.42 17.81
C THR A 185 -1.85 2.29 18.41
N MET A 186 -2.91 2.47 17.62
CA MET A 186 -4.30 2.45 18.12
C MET A 186 -5.00 1.10 17.96
N TYR A 187 -4.49 0.19 17.13
CA TYR A 187 -5.14 -1.10 16.86
C TYR A 187 -4.15 -2.27 16.79
N TYR A 188 -4.29 -3.21 17.72
CA TYR A 188 -3.59 -4.49 17.68
C TYR A 188 -4.47 -5.55 16.98
N PRO A 189 -4.00 -6.20 15.90
CA PRO A 189 -4.79 -7.16 15.14
C PRO A 189 -4.86 -8.55 15.78
N ASN A 190 -5.77 -9.38 15.28
CA ASN A 190 -5.86 -10.79 15.62
C ASN A 190 -4.76 -11.61 14.91
N GLU A 191 -4.60 -12.90 15.28
CA GLU A 191 -3.62 -13.84 14.70
C GLU A 191 -3.57 -13.80 13.15
N ASN A 192 -4.71 -13.81 12.46
CA ASN A 192 -4.77 -14.07 11.02
C ASN A 192 -4.83 -12.77 10.21
N LEU A 193 -3.77 -12.52 9.42
CA LEU A 193 -3.57 -11.34 8.58
C LEU A 193 -3.54 -11.71 7.09
N SER A 194 -3.93 -10.81 6.21
CA SER A 194 -3.84 -10.98 4.75
C SER A 194 -3.03 -9.86 4.09
N LEU A 195 -2.19 -10.23 3.13
CA LEU A 195 -1.33 -9.32 2.35
C LEU A 195 -1.58 -9.52 0.85
N ASP A 196 -2.01 -8.45 0.18
CA ASP A 196 -2.29 -8.42 -1.27
C ASP A 196 -2.13 -7.00 -1.83
N GLU A 197 -2.47 -6.82 -3.11
CA GLU A 197 -2.38 -5.55 -3.85
C GLU A 197 -3.75 -4.87 -4.10
N SER A 198 -3.84 -3.58 -3.82
CA SER A 198 -4.98 -2.72 -4.17
C SER A 198 -4.62 -1.73 -5.31
N ILE A 199 -5.62 -1.07 -5.91
CA ILE A 199 -5.38 -0.03 -6.92
C ILE A 199 -6.35 1.15 -6.87
N LEU A 200 -5.84 2.32 -6.50
CA LEU A 200 -6.61 3.58 -6.55
C LEU A 200 -6.65 4.11 -7.98
N LEU A 201 -7.86 4.23 -8.56
CA LEU A 201 -8.10 4.72 -9.91
C LEU A 201 -7.44 6.08 -10.17
N TRP A 202 -6.45 6.11 -11.06
CA TRP A 202 -5.75 7.32 -11.46
C TRP A 202 -5.44 7.31 -12.97
N ARG A 203 -5.93 8.34 -13.67
CA ARG A 203 -5.68 8.56 -15.11
C ARG A 203 -4.86 9.81 -15.42
N GLY A 204 -4.44 10.56 -14.40
CA GLY A 204 -3.56 11.71 -14.57
C GLY A 204 -2.15 11.33 -15.02
N ARG A 205 -1.30 12.34 -15.21
CA ARG A 205 0.15 12.16 -15.35
C ARG A 205 0.74 11.94 -13.95
N LEU A 206 1.41 10.81 -13.75
CA LEU A 206 2.08 10.46 -12.50
C LEU A 206 3.16 9.41 -12.82
N SER A 207 4.39 9.61 -12.36
CA SER A 207 5.57 8.85 -12.78
C SER A 207 5.63 7.39 -12.29
N PHE A 208 4.70 7.00 -11.43
CA PHE A 208 4.56 5.64 -10.89
C PHE A 208 3.13 5.07 -11.04
N ARG A 209 2.32 5.66 -11.93
CA ARG A 209 1.01 5.09 -12.31
C ARG A 209 1.21 3.72 -12.98
N GLN A 210 0.51 2.71 -12.48
CA GLN A 210 0.54 1.34 -12.98
C GLN A 210 -0.62 1.04 -13.94
N TYR A 211 -0.43 0.01 -14.77
CA TYR A 211 -1.47 -0.61 -15.59
C TYR A 211 -1.63 -2.08 -15.19
N ILE A 212 -2.76 -2.44 -14.59
CA ILE A 212 -3.05 -3.81 -14.13
C ILE A 212 -4.26 -4.34 -14.94
N PRO A 213 -4.04 -5.22 -15.96
CA PRO A 213 -5.10 -5.62 -16.89
C PRO A 213 -6.30 -6.34 -16.25
N SER A 214 -6.10 -6.98 -15.09
CA SER A 214 -7.03 -7.84 -14.36
C SER A 214 -7.97 -7.09 -13.40
N LYS A 215 -7.52 -5.99 -12.78
CA LYS A 215 -8.34 -5.19 -11.86
C LYS A 215 -9.34 -4.32 -12.63
N ALA A 216 -10.54 -4.11 -12.08
CA ALA A 216 -11.61 -3.35 -12.75
C ALA A 216 -11.24 -1.88 -13.05
N HIS A 217 -10.33 -1.31 -12.26
CA HIS A 217 -9.73 0.00 -12.50
C HIS A 217 -8.29 -0.17 -13.00
N LYS A 218 -8.15 -0.50 -14.28
CA LYS A 218 -6.88 -0.90 -14.89
C LYS A 218 -5.73 0.12 -14.77
N TYR A 219 -6.01 1.42 -14.60
CA TYR A 219 -4.97 2.46 -14.47
C TYR A 219 -5.08 3.13 -13.10
N GLY A 220 -3.98 3.15 -12.35
CA GLY A 220 -4.01 3.67 -10.99
C GLY A 220 -2.68 3.73 -10.27
N ILE A 221 -2.74 4.02 -8.97
CA ILE A 221 -1.64 3.89 -8.03
C ILE A 221 -1.77 2.50 -7.41
N LYS A 222 -0.73 1.66 -7.53
CA LYS A 222 -0.70 0.33 -6.89
C LYS A 222 -0.24 0.48 -5.45
N PHE A 223 -0.94 -0.20 -4.54
CA PHE A 223 -0.56 -0.35 -3.14
C PHE A 223 -0.31 -1.84 -2.86
N TYR A 224 0.60 -2.11 -1.95
CA TYR A 224 0.70 -3.38 -1.24
C TYR A 224 0.20 -3.14 0.18
N GLU A 225 -0.75 -3.95 0.63
CA GLU A 225 -1.51 -3.69 1.86
C GLU A 225 -1.49 -4.94 2.75
N LEU A 226 -1.13 -4.74 4.01
CA LEU A 226 -1.37 -5.71 5.09
C LEU A 226 -2.65 -5.32 5.81
N CYS A 227 -3.57 -6.27 6.01
CA CYS A 227 -4.84 -6.02 6.68
C CYS A 227 -5.31 -7.25 7.49
N THR A 228 -6.35 -7.05 8.31
CA THR A 228 -7.06 -8.14 8.96
C THR A 228 -8.03 -8.84 8.01
N LYS A 229 -8.41 -10.09 8.31
CA LYS A 229 -9.42 -10.88 7.57
C LYS A 229 -10.80 -10.20 7.41
N ASP A 230 -11.12 -9.20 8.23
CA ASP A 230 -12.36 -8.41 8.16
C ASP A 230 -12.22 -7.06 7.43
N GLY A 231 -11.03 -6.77 6.90
CA GLY A 231 -10.76 -5.64 6.00
C GLY A 231 -10.30 -4.36 6.67
N PHE A 232 -9.71 -4.43 7.88
CA PHE A 232 -9.05 -3.29 8.50
C PHE A 232 -7.58 -3.25 8.08
N ILE A 233 -7.17 -2.19 7.37
CA ILE A 233 -5.81 -2.03 6.85
C ILE A 233 -4.86 -1.63 7.98
N LEU A 234 -3.73 -2.34 8.09
CA LEU A 234 -2.75 -2.28 9.16
C LEU A 234 -1.44 -1.59 8.75
N ASN A 235 -1.04 -1.79 7.48
CA ASN A 235 0.20 -1.25 6.93
C ASN A 235 0.06 -1.11 5.41
N ILE A 236 0.67 -0.08 4.82
CA ILE A 236 0.52 0.25 3.40
C ILE A 236 1.88 0.62 2.82
N LEU A 237 2.23 0.02 1.68
CA LEU A 237 3.40 0.37 0.88
C LEU A 237 2.96 0.76 -0.54
N ILE A 238 3.20 2.01 -0.91
CA ILE A 238 2.86 2.55 -2.25
C ILE A 238 4.00 2.22 -3.22
N TYR A 239 3.68 1.66 -4.38
CA TYR A 239 4.66 1.31 -5.40
C TYR A 239 5.32 2.55 -6.03
N LYS A 240 6.67 2.56 -6.05
CA LYS A 240 7.56 3.53 -6.69
C LYS A 240 8.48 2.79 -7.68
N VAL A 241 8.42 3.10 -8.98
CA VAL A 241 9.07 2.31 -10.07
C VAL A 241 10.53 1.90 -9.79
N LYS A 242 11.34 2.81 -9.24
CA LYS A 242 12.61 2.51 -8.56
C LYS A 242 12.48 2.96 -7.10
N GLY A 243 13.17 2.30 -6.17
CA GLY A 243 13.01 2.55 -4.74
C GLY A 243 11.72 1.98 -4.11
N THR A 244 11.12 0.93 -4.69
CA THR A 244 10.20 0.04 -3.94
C THR A 244 11.04 -1.03 -3.26
N ASP A 245 11.64 -0.66 -2.13
CA ASP A 245 12.29 -1.57 -1.17
C ASP A 245 13.23 -2.62 -1.79
N GLU A 246 14.42 -2.14 -2.12
CA GLU A 246 15.53 -2.88 -2.70
C GLU A 246 16.20 -3.77 -1.65
N ASP A 247 15.53 -4.88 -1.30
CA ASP A 247 16.09 -5.98 -0.52
C ASP A 247 16.92 -6.91 -1.42
N SER A 248 18.12 -7.29 -0.99
CA SER A 248 19.01 -8.19 -1.75
C SER A 248 18.45 -9.60 -1.96
N ARG A 249 17.41 -9.99 -1.21
CA ARG A 249 16.64 -11.23 -1.37
C ARG A 249 15.47 -11.08 -2.35
N GLY A 250 15.37 -9.92 -3.01
CA GLY A 250 14.39 -9.59 -4.05
C GLY A 250 13.28 -8.66 -3.57
N VAL A 251 12.79 -7.80 -4.47
CA VAL A 251 11.75 -6.77 -4.23
C VAL A 251 10.52 -7.32 -3.48
N THR A 252 10.05 -8.51 -3.87
CA THR A 252 8.93 -9.19 -3.21
C THR A 252 9.20 -9.48 -1.73
N PHE A 253 10.41 -9.90 -1.39
CA PHE A 253 10.82 -10.15 -0.01
C PHE A 253 10.78 -8.83 0.77
N GLY A 254 11.38 -7.76 0.23
CA GLY A 254 11.40 -6.43 0.85
C GLY A 254 10.00 -5.88 1.13
N ILE A 255 9.08 -6.02 0.18
CA ILE A 255 7.66 -5.65 0.34
C ILE A 255 7.03 -6.36 1.54
N VAL A 256 7.16 -7.69 1.61
CA VAL A 256 6.52 -8.48 2.69
C VAL A 256 7.20 -8.22 4.03
N ALA A 257 8.53 -8.21 4.08
CA ALA A 257 9.29 -7.94 5.30
C ALA A 257 8.95 -6.57 5.91
N LYS A 258 8.86 -5.52 5.09
CA LYS A 258 8.52 -4.16 5.54
C LYS A 258 7.04 -3.97 5.89
N LEU A 259 6.14 -4.71 5.24
CA LEU A 259 4.73 -4.73 5.64
C LEU A 259 4.54 -5.48 6.96
N MET A 260 5.29 -6.56 7.19
CA MET A 260 5.22 -7.39 8.39
C MET A 260 6.07 -6.91 9.56
N GLU A 261 7.08 -6.06 9.36
CA GLU A 261 8.01 -5.55 10.41
C GLU A 261 7.33 -5.28 11.78
N PRO A 262 6.23 -4.50 11.89
CA PRO A 262 5.61 -4.21 13.19
C PRO A 262 4.89 -5.39 13.83
N TYR A 263 4.75 -6.50 13.10
CA TYR A 263 3.95 -7.68 13.40
C TYR A 263 4.80 -8.98 13.44
N LEU A 264 6.12 -8.89 13.23
CA LEU A 264 7.05 -9.98 13.50
C LEU A 264 7.14 -10.26 15.01
N GLY A 265 7.54 -11.48 15.39
CA GLY A 265 7.67 -11.89 16.80
C GLY A 265 6.36 -12.08 17.57
N LYS A 266 5.20 -11.84 16.94
CA LYS A 266 3.89 -11.68 17.60
C LYS A 266 2.91 -12.83 17.36
N GLY A 267 3.38 -13.95 16.80
CA GLY A 267 2.57 -15.15 16.60
C GLY A 267 1.47 -15.04 15.53
N HIS A 268 1.55 -14.04 14.64
CA HIS A 268 0.59 -13.89 13.55
C HIS A 268 0.79 -14.97 12.46
N THR A 269 -0.32 -15.36 11.80
CA THR A 269 -0.32 -16.09 10.54
C THR A 269 -0.63 -15.10 9.41
N VAL A 270 0.28 -14.94 8.45
CA VAL A 270 0.07 -14.15 7.24
C VAL A 270 -0.32 -15.03 6.03
N TYR A 271 -1.38 -14.62 5.34
CA TYR A 271 -1.88 -15.23 4.12
C TYR A 271 -1.64 -14.26 2.95
N MET A 272 -1.07 -14.73 1.84
CA MET A 272 -0.69 -13.88 0.69
C MET A 272 -0.66 -14.71 -0.61
N ASP A 273 -0.87 -14.09 -1.78
CA ASP A 273 -0.92 -14.81 -3.07
C ASP A 273 0.48 -15.20 -3.63
N ASN A 274 0.48 -15.99 -4.71
CA ASN A 274 1.64 -16.47 -5.47
C ASN A 274 2.71 -15.40 -5.71
N PHE A 275 2.32 -14.19 -6.11
CA PHE A 275 3.24 -13.08 -6.36
C PHE A 275 4.15 -12.76 -5.16
N PHE A 276 3.68 -13.02 -3.93
CA PHE A 276 4.37 -12.67 -2.69
C PHE A 276 5.22 -13.78 -2.07
N ASN A 277 5.13 -15.03 -2.54
CA ASN A 277 5.71 -16.19 -1.83
C ASN A 277 7.05 -16.67 -2.40
N SER A 278 8.03 -16.90 -1.52
CA SER A 278 9.24 -17.67 -1.81
C SER A 278 9.63 -18.55 -0.61
N VAL A 279 10.46 -19.58 -0.85
CA VAL A 279 10.96 -20.45 0.23
C VAL A 279 11.84 -19.68 1.23
N PRO A 280 12.79 -18.80 0.80
CA PRO A 280 13.54 -17.95 1.73
C PRO A 280 12.66 -17.03 2.58
N LEU A 281 11.57 -16.47 2.02
CA LEU A 281 10.64 -15.64 2.76
C LEU A 281 9.87 -16.45 3.82
N ALA A 282 9.41 -17.65 3.47
CA ALA A 282 8.71 -18.52 4.42
C ALA A 282 9.63 -18.99 5.57
N GLN A 283 10.93 -19.17 5.30
CA GLN A 283 11.93 -19.43 6.33
C GLN A 283 12.13 -18.21 7.24
N PHE A 284 12.41 -17.04 6.67
CA PHE A 284 12.59 -15.79 7.42
C PHE A 284 11.41 -15.46 8.33
N LEU A 285 10.17 -15.57 7.81
CA LEU A 285 8.97 -15.32 8.61
C LEU A 285 8.86 -16.32 9.76
N PHE A 286 9.13 -17.61 9.53
CA PHE A 286 9.10 -18.62 10.58
C PHE A 286 10.16 -18.40 11.67
N GLU A 287 11.38 -18.03 11.29
CA GLU A 287 12.47 -17.64 12.21
C GLU A 287 12.06 -16.42 13.05
N ASN A 288 11.30 -15.49 12.46
CA ASN A 288 10.69 -14.34 13.13
C ASN A 288 9.30 -14.63 13.73
N GLN A 289 9.07 -15.88 14.18
CA GLN A 289 7.86 -16.37 14.86
C GLN A 289 6.53 -16.04 14.17
N THR A 290 6.54 -15.98 12.83
CA THR A 290 5.42 -15.60 11.98
C THR A 290 5.08 -16.74 11.02
N MET A 291 3.83 -17.23 11.06
CA MET A 291 3.39 -18.35 10.24
C MET A 291 2.92 -17.90 8.85
N VAL A 292 3.08 -18.76 7.85
CA VAL A 292 2.63 -18.53 6.46
C VAL A 292 1.53 -19.53 6.10
N GLY A 293 0.52 -19.10 5.33
CA GLY A 293 -0.51 -19.98 4.75
C GLY A 293 -0.90 -19.62 3.32
N LYS A 294 -0.76 -20.58 2.38
CA LYS A 294 -1.14 -20.50 0.96
C LYS A 294 -1.21 -21.90 0.34
N SER A 295 -1.98 -22.12 -0.75
CA SER A 295 -2.51 -23.38 -1.34
C SER A 295 -1.67 -24.17 -2.41
N GLU A 296 -1.20 -25.43 -2.11
CA GLU A 296 -0.96 -26.72 -2.91
C GLU A 296 0.55 -27.55 -3.09
N VAL A 297 1.20 -28.84 -3.07
CA VAL A 297 1.29 -30.44 -3.30
C VAL A 297 2.42 -30.86 -4.30
N ALA A 298 3.65 -31.11 -3.85
CA ALA A 298 4.16 -32.50 -3.76
C ALA A 298 4.96 -32.58 -2.44
N HIS A 299 4.72 -33.61 -1.60
CA HIS A 299 4.89 -33.41 -0.15
C HIS A 299 6.34 -33.54 0.26
N VAL A 300 7.07 -32.46 0.07
CA VAL A 300 8.40 -32.25 0.59
C VAL A 300 8.26 -31.33 1.81
N GLN A 301 8.83 -31.77 2.91
CA GLN A 301 8.91 -31.01 4.15
C GLN A 301 10.38 -30.71 4.43
N LYS A 302 10.73 -29.42 4.56
CA LYS A 302 12.08 -28.96 4.91
C LYS A 302 11.99 -28.26 6.26
N GLY A 303 12.31 -29.00 7.33
CA GLY A 303 12.05 -28.56 8.71
C GLY A 303 10.55 -28.35 8.96
N ASN A 304 10.14 -27.12 9.24
CA ASN A 304 8.74 -26.73 9.51
C ASN A 304 8.01 -26.15 8.29
N ILE A 305 8.61 -26.19 7.10
CA ILE A 305 8.02 -25.68 5.85
C ILE A 305 7.38 -26.82 5.05
N HIS A 306 6.12 -26.64 4.61
CA HIS A 306 5.29 -27.58 3.86
C HIS A 306 4.74 -27.01 2.53
N VAL A 307 4.46 -27.89 1.55
CA VAL A 307 3.93 -27.59 0.20
C VAL A 307 2.82 -28.64 -0.16
N ILE A 308 1.50 -28.34 -0.44
CA ILE A 308 0.31 -29.33 -0.39
C ILE A 308 -1.10 -29.30 -1.27
N LYS A 309 -1.61 -29.48 -2.58
CA LYS A 309 -1.61 -29.91 -4.10
C LYS A 309 -1.88 -31.41 -4.35
N TYR A 310 -3.01 -31.97 -3.95
CA TYR A 310 -4.36 -31.52 -4.30
C TYR A 310 -4.53 -31.05 -5.77
N ASN A 311 -5.62 -31.47 -6.39
CA ASN A 311 -6.00 -31.08 -7.73
C ASN A 311 -7.54 -31.00 -7.72
N ASP A 312 -8.11 -29.82 -7.93
CA ASP A 312 -9.57 -29.61 -7.85
C ASP A 312 -10.21 -29.59 -9.25
N LYS A 313 -9.86 -28.57 -10.02
CA LYS A 313 -10.09 -28.45 -11.48
C LYS A 313 -8.80 -28.14 -12.25
N ARG A 314 -7.76 -27.78 -11.51
CA ARG A 314 -6.42 -27.39 -11.93
C ARG A 314 -5.48 -27.68 -10.76
N ASP A 315 -4.20 -27.69 -11.12
CA ASP A 315 -3.06 -27.56 -10.22
C ASP A 315 -2.93 -26.11 -9.68
N VAL A 316 -2.45 -25.94 -8.44
CA VAL A 316 -2.10 -24.66 -7.76
C VAL A 316 -0.98 -24.96 -6.70
N CYS A 317 -0.25 -24.01 -6.08
CA CYS A 317 0.95 -24.29 -5.22
C CYS A 317 1.10 -23.50 -3.87
N MET A 318 1.31 -24.20 -2.74
CA MET A 318 1.37 -23.79 -1.32
C MET A 318 2.78 -23.28 -1.04
N ILE A 319 2.89 -22.38 -0.06
CA ILE A 319 3.88 -22.59 1.00
C ILE A 319 3.14 -22.41 2.33
N SER A 320 3.43 -23.23 3.34
CA SER A 320 2.92 -23.00 4.69
C SER A 320 3.88 -23.48 5.76
N THR A 321 3.90 -22.75 6.88
CA THR A 321 4.62 -23.10 8.12
C THR A 321 3.66 -23.35 9.29
N LYS A 322 2.35 -23.42 8.98
CA LYS A 322 1.29 -23.80 9.93
C LYS A 322 1.25 -25.33 10.09
N GLN A 323 0.70 -25.79 11.20
CA GLN A 323 0.79 -27.19 11.65
C GLN A 323 0.12 -28.20 10.69
N LYS A 324 0.57 -29.46 10.82
CA LYS A 324 0.16 -30.71 10.15
C LYS A 324 -0.97 -30.62 9.11
N LEU A 325 -0.64 -31.09 7.91
CA LEU A 325 -1.61 -31.48 6.88
C LEU A 325 -2.65 -32.48 7.39
N ASP A 326 -3.92 -32.10 7.29
CA ASP A 326 -5.07 -33.00 7.37
C ASP A 326 -6.12 -32.60 6.33
N PHE A 327 -7.03 -33.53 6.02
CA PHE A 327 -8.13 -33.30 5.08
C PHE A 327 -9.45 -33.14 5.83
N ILE A 328 -10.22 -32.10 5.49
CA ILE A 328 -11.53 -31.80 6.07
C ILE A 328 -12.61 -31.79 5.00
N GLU A 329 -13.83 -32.13 5.41
CA GLU A 329 -15.00 -32.18 4.52
C GLU A 329 -15.59 -30.78 4.34
N VAL A 330 -15.75 -30.35 3.09
CA VAL A 330 -16.24 -29.01 2.70
C VAL A 330 -17.40 -29.17 1.73
N THR A 331 -18.56 -28.62 2.07
CA THR A 331 -19.71 -28.55 1.17
C THR A 331 -19.51 -27.43 0.15
N ASP A 332 -19.53 -27.76 -1.15
CA ASP A 332 -19.39 -26.78 -2.23
C ASP A 332 -20.70 -26.01 -2.50
N LYS A 333 -20.62 -24.96 -3.33
CA LYS A 333 -21.78 -24.14 -3.71
C LYS A 333 -22.90 -24.86 -4.47
N PHE A 334 -22.70 -26.13 -4.84
CA PHE A 334 -23.69 -27.02 -5.43
C PHE A 334 -24.21 -28.06 -4.43
N ARG A 335 -23.94 -27.87 -3.12
CA ARG A 335 -24.26 -28.78 -2.01
C ARG A 335 -23.62 -30.16 -2.11
N ARG A 336 -22.44 -30.25 -2.74
CA ARG A 336 -21.66 -31.50 -2.84
C ARG A 336 -20.51 -31.44 -1.85
N ASN A 337 -20.35 -32.46 -1.02
CA ASN A 337 -19.21 -32.54 -0.13
C ASN A 337 -17.94 -32.94 -0.90
N LYS A 338 -16.81 -32.31 -0.56
CA LYS A 338 -15.47 -32.64 -1.03
C LYS A 338 -14.50 -32.64 0.14
N LEU A 339 -13.57 -33.59 0.18
CA LEU A 339 -12.40 -33.46 1.03
C LEU A 339 -11.44 -32.42 0.43
N LYS A 340 -10.98 -31.48 1.26
CA LYS A 340 -9.93 -30.49 0.95
C LYS A 340 -8.87 -30.48 2.06
N PRO A 341 -7.59 -30.23 1.76
CA PRO A 341 -6.60 -29.96 2.80
C PRO A 341 -7.04 -28.77 3.66
N ASN A 342 -6.85 -28.89 4.97
CA ASN A 342 -7.12 -27.86 5.97
C ASN A 342 -6.52 -26.49 5.58
N ILE A 343 -5.27 -26.46 5.13
CA ILE A 343 -4.57 -25.20 4.77
C ILE A 343 -5.22 -24.49 3.56
N ILE A 344 -5.88 -25.20 2.64
CA ILE A 344 -6.67 -24.55 1.56
C ILE A 344 -7.85 -23.78 2.17
N VAL A 345 -8.52 -24.37 3.15
CA VAL A 345 -9.70 -23.78 3.79
C VAL A 345 -9.29 -22.58 4.65
N ASP A 346 -8.22 -22.71 5.42
CA ASP A 346 -7.59 -21.61 6.17
C ASP A 346 -7.22 -20.43 5.25
N TYR A 347 -6.62 -20.68 4.08
CA TYR A 347 -6.30 -19.64 3.10
C TYR A 347 -7.56 -18.92 2.59
N ASN A 348 -8.56 -19.67 2.11
CA ASN A 348 -9.80 -19.09 1.59
C ASN A 348 -10.60 -18.32 2.66
N ASN A 349 -10.47 -18.68 3.94
CA ASN A 349 -11.14 -18.02 5.05
C ASN A 349 -10.49 -16.70 5.48
N ASN A 350 -9.21 -16.47 5.19
CA ASN A 350 -8.45 -15.32 5.71
C ASN A 350 -7.91 -14.37 4.63
N MET A 351 -7.65 -14.85 3.40
CA MET A 351 -7.05 -14.03 2.33
C MET A 351 -7.93 -12.84 1.88
N SER A 352 -9.25 -12.89 2.12
CA SER A 352 -10.23 -11.93 1.57
C SER A 352 -10.26 -10.54 2.25
N GLY A 353 -9.29 -10.20 3.10
CA GLY A 353 -9.25 -8.91 3.80
C GLY A 353 -9.18 -7.70 2.86
N ILE A 354 -8.32 -7.74 1.83
CA ILE A 354 -8.13 -6.62 0.89
C ILE A 354 -9.37 -6.45 -0.01
N ASP A 355 -9.89 -7.54 -0.59
CA ASP A 355 -11.16 -7.54 -1.35
C ASP A 355 -12.31 -6.93 -0.53
N ARG A 356 -12.34 -7.21 0.78
CA ARG A 356 -13.35 -6.70 1.72
C ARG A 356 -13.14 -5.23 2.06
N ALA A 357 -11.90 -4.76 2.16
CA ALA A 357 -11.58 -3.33 2.30
C ALA A 357 -12.03 -2.55 1.05
N ASP A 358 -11.65 -3.01 -0.15
CA ASP A 358 -12.10 -2.47 -1.44
C ASP A 358 -13.65 -2.44 -1.54
N GLN A 359 -14.31 -3.53 -1.15
CA GLN A 359 -15.77 -3.61 -1.11
C GLN A 359 -16.37 -2.54 -0.17
N MET A 360 -15.84 -2.36 1.05
CA MET A 360 -16.34 -1.36 2.00
C MET A 360 -16.14 0.07 1.48
N ILE A 361 -14.98 0.37 0.87
CA ILE A 361 -14.69 1.65 0.23
C ILE A 361 -15.65 1.92 -0.95
N SER A 362 -16.02 0.90 -1.72
CA SER A 362 -16.91 1.02 -2.88
C SER A 362 -18.33 1.55 -2.56
N TYR A 363 -18.80 1.36 -1.32
CA TYR A 363 -20.11 1.88 -0.90
C TYR A 363 -20.09 3.40 -0.71
N TYR A 364 -19.03 3.97 -0.14
CA TYR A 364 -18.91 5.39 0.20
C TYR A 364 -17.69 6.11 -0.40
N PRO A 365 -17.40 5.99 -1.71
CA PRO A 365 -16.21 6.55 -2.34
C PRO A 365 -16.15 8.08 -2.23
N THR A 366 -15.19 8.53 -1.44
CA THR A 366 -14.73 9.92 -1.35
C THR A 366 -13.88 10.39 -2.56
N PRO A 367 -13.18 9.54 -3.35
CA PRO A 367 -12.41 10.02 -4.50
C PRO A 367 -13.22 10.85 -5.49
N ARG A 368 -12.56 11.84 -6.11
CA ARG A 368 -13.15 12.77 -7.09
C ARG A 368 -12.18 13.01 -8.24
N LYS A 369 -12.71 13.45 -9.40
CA LYS A 369 -11.90 13.78 -10.58
C LYS A 369 -11.02 15.00 -10.28
N CYS A 370 -9.73 14.76 -10.06
CA CYS A 370 -8.70 15.79 -9.87
C CYS A 370 -7.72 15.84 -11.06
N LEU A 371 -6.77 16.78 -11.01
CA LEU A 371 -5.60 16.89 -11.90
C LEU A 371 -4.27 16.79 -11.12
N ARG A 372 -4.34 16.65 -9.79
CA ARG A 372 -3.26 16.52 -8.82
C ARG A 372 -3.65 15.42 -7.83
#